data_AF-A0A4Q2DG56-F1
#
_entry.id   AF-A0A4Q2DG56-F1
#
_cell.length_a   1.000
_cell.length_b   1.000
_cell.length_c   1.000
_cell.angle_alpha   90.00
_cell.angle_beta   90.00
_cell.angle_gamma   90.00
#
_symmetry.space_group_name_H-M   'P 1'
#
loop_
_entity.id
_entity.type
_entity.pdbx_description
1 polymer ?
#
loop_
_entity_poly.entity_id
_entity_poly.type
_entity_poly.pdbx_seq_one_letter_code
_entity_poly.pdbx_strand_id
1 'polypeptide(L)'
;MRSLLSAIHFFLPPSPIEAIISSAKENGEAVAASVLKDLANQYPVITDQVQQFQEHFNKIIEDAKDLKRELVDNNIDPTVVHDHLTREAANIIETLRTEFDKPLPDELEERARYRNQMISKALDHVEDAFVFICDQSGHLSEQDARRIFAPVKKAIQDGLFIIGDFVDKNPELIGAIAISAVCFLIPESFILRPILSVFGFGPAGPLNGPLASWIQSRLLGGAVAKSNPFARFQRAAMKVVAKL
;
A
#
# COMPACT_ATOMS: atom_id res chain seq x y z
N MET A 1 -11.95 -48.40 -3.51
CA MET A 1 -11.34 -47.59 -4.60
C MET A 1 -11.57 -46.09 -4.34
N ARG A 2 -10.87 -45.51 -3.36
CA ARG A 2 -10.86 -44.06 -3.07
C ARG A 2 -9.41 -43.64 -2.78
N SER A 3 -8.51 -43.74 -3.75
CA SER A 3 -7.07 -43.48 -3.50
C SER A 3 -6.24 -43.06 -4.73
N LEU A 4 -6.83 -42.48 -5.78
CA LEU A 4 -6.06 -42.11 -6.98
C LEU A 4 -6.34 -40.70 -7.53
N LEU A 5 -7.22 -39.91 -6.90
CA LEU A 5 -7.55 -38.56 -7.36
C LEU A 5 -6.95 -37.42 -6.52
N SER A 6 -6.23 -37.70 -5.42
CA SER A 6 -5.51 -36.65 -4.67
C SER A 6 -4.07 -36.42 -5.13
N ALA A 7 -3.61 -37.11 -6.18
CA ALA A 7 -2.21 -37.10 -6.61
C ALA A 7 -1.95 -36.30 -7.91
N ILE A 8 -2.96 -35.63 -8.49
CA ILE A 8 -2.84 -34.91 -9.78
C ILE A 8 -2.98 -33.39 -9.61
N HIS A 9 -2.76 -32.85 -8.41
CA HIS A 9 -2.63 -31.41 -8.19
C HIS A 9 -1.20 -30.91 -7.98
N PHE A 10 -0.18 -31.77 -8.15
CA PHE A 10 1.22 -31.39 -7.99
C PHE A 10 1.92 -31.27 -9.35
N PHE A 11 2.57 -30.13 -9.57
CA PHE A 11 3.39 -29.74 -10.74
C PHE A 11 2.67 -29.12 -11.95
N LEU A 12 1.91 -28.05 -11.73
CA LEU A 12 1.96 -26.96 -12.70
C LEU A 12 3.06 -25.99 -12.24
N PRO A 13 4.01 -25.59 -13.11
CA PRO A 13 4.97 -24.55 -12.76
C PRO A 13 4.20 -23.27 -12.42
N PRO A 14 4.67 -22.47 -11.44
CA PRO A 14 4.03 -21.20 -11.13
C PRO A 14 3.90 -20.38 -12.41
N SER A 15 2.78 -19.69 -12.56
CA SER A 15 2.63 -18.77 -13.67
C SER A 15 3.81 -17.76 -13.67
N PRO A 16 4.21 -17.21 -14.82
CA PRO A 16 5.26 -16.18 -14.85
C PRO A 16 5.01 -15.03 -13.87
N ILE A 17 3.72 -14.74 -13.57
CA ILE A 17 3.30 -13.76 -12.57
C ILE A 17 3.65 -14.21 -11.15
N GLU A 18 3.32 -15.45 -10.78
CA GLU A 18 3.64 -16.00 -9.46
C GLU A 18 5.15 -16.09 -9.23
N ALA A 19 5.94 -16.39 -10.27
CA ALA A 19 7.40 -16.36 -10.20
C ALA A 19 7.94 -14.93 -10.00
N ILE A 20 7.38 -13.93 -10.70
CA ILE A 20 7.74 -12.51 -10.51
C ILE A 20 7.33 -12.04 -9.11
N ILE A 21 6.13 -12.40 -8.64
CA ILE A 21 5.64 -12.04 -7.30
C ILE A 21 6.49 -12.73 -6.23
N SER A 22 6.84 -14.00 -6.37
CA SER A 22 7.70 -14.72 -5.42
C SER A 22 9.10 -14.10 -5.40
N SER A 23 9.68 -13.82 -6.56
CA SER A 23 10.98 -13.14 -6.65
C SER A 23 10.93 -11.72 -6.08
N ALA A 24 9.84 -10.98 -6.30
CA ALA A 24 9.65 -9.65 -5.72
C ALA A 24 9.36 -9.71 -4.22
N LYS A 25 8.75 -10.79 -3.73
CA LYS A 25 8.54 -11.04 -2.30
C LYS A 25 9.85 -11.38 -1.59
N GLU A 26 10.71 -12.14 -2.26
CA GLU A 26 12.02 -12.55 -1.75
C GLU A 26 13.04 -11.41 -1.82
N ASN A 27 12.98 -10.55 -2.85
CA ASN A 27 14.01 -9.55 -3.11
C ASN A 27 13.52 -8.09 -2.97
N GLY A 28 12.22 -7.86 -2.76
CA GLY A 28 11.62 -6.51 -2.77
C GLY A 28 12.26 -5.56 -1.77
N GLU A 29 12.48 -6.03 -0.54
CA GLU A 29 13.17 -5.25 0.50
C GLU A 29 14.60 -4.89 0.10
N ALA A 30 15.37 -5.86 -0.43
CA ALA A 30 16.74 -5.64 -0.87
C ALA A 30 16.81 -4.66 -2.06
N VAL A 31 15.87 -4.77 -3.01
CA VAL A 31 15.76 -3.84 -4.15
C VAL A 31 15.42 -2.45 -3.65
N ALA A 32 14.43 -2.30 -2.77
CA ALA A 32 14.05 -1.01 -2.22
C ALA A 32 15.21 -0.36 -1.44
N ALA A 33 15.87 -1.12 -0.57
CA ALA A 33 17.05 -0.66 0.17
C ALA A 33 18.19 -0.23 -0.76
N SER A 34 18.44 -0.95 -1.86
CA SER A 34 19.44 -0.57 -2.85
C SER A 34 19.07 0.74 -3.56
N VAL A 35 17.82 0.89 -4.01
CA VAL A 35 17.35 2.11 -4.68
C VAL A 35 17.45 3.31 -3.75
N LEU A 36 17.05 3.17 -2.49
CA LEU A 36 17.15 4.22 -1.49
C LEU A 36 18.61 4.59 -1.19
N LYS A 37 19.50 3.60 -1.07
CA LYS A 37 20.93 3.85 -0.88
C LYS A 37 21.53 4.63 -2.05
N ASP A 38 21.18 4.27 -3.28
CA ASP A 38 21.64 4.98 -4.48
C ASP A 38 21.13 6.42 -4.51
N LEU A 39 19.87 6.66 -4.13
CA LEU A 39 19.31 8.01 -3.98
C LEU A 39 20.06 8.83 -2.92
N ALA A 40 20.32 8.26 -1.74
CA ALA A 40 21.05 8.97 -0.68
C ALA A 40 22.48 9.33 -1.11
N ASN A 41 23.16 8.43 -1.83
CA ASN A 41 24.48 8.71 -2.38
C ASN A 41 24.46 9.80 -3.46
N GLN A 42 23.44 9.78 -4.33
CA GLN A 42 23.30 10.75 -5.41
C GLN A 42 22.87 12.14 -4.90
N TYR A 43 22.07 12.18 -3.84
CA TYR A 43 21.50 13.39 -3.27
C TYR A 43 21.75 13.46 -1.75
N PRO A 44 22.96 13.84 -1.31
CA PRO A 44 23.30 13.84 0.12
C PRO A 44 22.35 14.67 0.99
N VAL A 45 21.74 15.73 0.43
CA VAL A 45 20.80 16.62 1.13
C VAL A 45 19.51 15.93 1.59
N ILE A 46 19.12 14.80 0.99
CA ILE A 46 17.92 14.05 1.36
C ILE A 46 18.23 12.74 2.13
N THR A 47 19.49 12.51 2.51
CA THR A 47 19.92 11.27 3.18
C THR A 47 19.07 10.96 4.40
N ASP A 48 18.84 11.95 5.26
CA ASP A 48 18.04 11.79 6.47
C ASP A 48 16.57 11.46 6.14
N GLN A 49 16.00 12.06 5.09
CA GLN A 49 14.62 11.78 4.66
C GLN A 49 14.50 10.35 4.09
N VAL A 50 15.49 9.91 3.33
CA VAL A 50 15.56 8.54 2.79
C VAL A 50 15.67 7.51 3.91
N GLN A 51 16.49 7.80 4.93
CA GLN A 51 16.61 6.94 6.10
C GLN A 51 15.30 6.86 6.89
N GLN A 52 14.66 8.00 7.18
CA GLN A 52 13.36 8.03 7.86
C GLN A 52 12.29 7.27 7.09
N PHE A 53 12.27 7.42 5.76
CA PHE A 53 11.39 6.65 4.89
C PHE A 53 11.64 5.14 5.05
N GLN A 54 12.90 4.68 4.99
CA GLN A 54 13.23 3.27 5.16
C GLN A 54 12.81 2.73 6.54
N GLU A 55 13.11 3.47 7.61
CA GLU A 55 12.76 3.08 8.99
C GLU A 55 11.24 2.93 9.16
N HIS A 56 10.44 3.87 8.64
CA HIS A 56 8.99 3.78 8.72
C HIS A 56 8.41 2.63 7.90
N PHE A 57 8.95 2.36 6.71
CA PHE A 57 8.48 1.23 5.90
C PHE A 57 8.83 -0.12 6.53
N ASN A 58 10.00 -0.25 7.15
CA ASN A 58 10.33 -1.42 7.95
C ASN A 58 9.35 -1.58 9.13
N LYS A 59 9.01 -0.49 9.81
CA LYS A 59 8.03 -0.52 10.91
C LYS A 59 6.65 -0.98 10.44
N ILE A 60 6.18 -0.51 9.27
CA ILE A 60 4.91 -0.96 8.66
C ILE A 60 4.93 -2.47 8.43
N ILE A 61 6.02 -3.01 7.91
CA ILE A 61 6.18 -4.46 7.64
C ILE A 61 6.13 -5.25 8.95
N GLU A 62 6.84 -4.79 9.98
CA GLU A 62 6.82 -5.42 11.30
C GLU A 62 5.41 -5.41 11.89
N ASP A 63 4.73 -4.26 11.91
CA ASP A 63 3.37 -4.16 12.45
C ASP A 63 2.38 -5.02 11.66
N ALA A 64 2.53 -5.12 10.33
CA ALA A 64 1.70 -5.99 9.51
C ALA A 64 1.91 -7.48 9.81
N LYS A 65 3.16 -7.90 10.04
CA LYS A 65 3.48 -9.28 10.49
C LYS A 65 2.86 -9.57 11.84
N ASP A 66 2.94 -8.61 12.76
CA ASP A 66 2.41 -8.73 14.12
C ASP A 66 0.89 -8.83 14.08
N LEU A 67 0.23 -7.98 13.31
CA LEU A 67 -1.21 -8.06 13.07
C LEU A 67 -1.62 -9.42 12.51
N LYS A 68 -0.86 -9.96 11.55
CA LYS A 68 -1.15 -11.30 10.99
C LYS A 68 -1.08 -12.39 12.06
N ARG A 69 -0.07 -12.34 12.93
CA ARG A 69 0.10 -13.28 14.04
C ARG A 69 -1.07 -13.17 15.02
N GLU A 70 -1.42 -11.95 15.42
CA GLU A 70 -2.57 -11.70 16.30
C GLU A 70 -3.89 -12.23 15.71
N LEU A 71 -4.14 -12.05 14.41
CA LEU A 71 -5.32 -12.62 13.75
C LEU A 71 -5.34 -14.15 13.86
N VAL A 72 -4.21 -14.81 13.55
CA VAL A 72 -4.10 -16.27 13.63
C VAL A 72 -4.26 -16.78 15.06
N ASP A 73 -3.64 -16.11 16.04
CA ASP A 73 -3.71 -16.47 17.45
C ASP A 73 -5.15 -16.32 18.00
N ASN A 74 -5.94 -15.42 17.42
CA ASN A 74 -7.37 -15.26 17.70
C ASN A 74 -8.28 -16.11 16.78
N ASN A 75 -7.75 -17.09 16.03
CA ASN A 75 -8.51 -17.96 15.12
C ASN A 75 -9.26 -17.22 13.99
N ILE A 76 -8.77 -16.06 13.58
CA ILE A 76 -9.31 -15.30 12.46
C ILE A 76 -8.44 -15.56 11.23
N ASP A 77 -9.05 -16.06 10.16
CA ASP A 77 -8.36 -16.30 8.89
C ASP A 77 -7.97 -14.96 8.23
N PRO A 78 -6.66 -14.66 8.08
CA PRO A 78 -6.23 -13.42 7.45
C PRO A 78 -6.71 -13.24 6.00
N THR A 79 -7.06 -14.32 5.30
CA THR A 79 -7.60 -14.25 3.93
C THR A 79 -9.02 -13.68 3.91
N VAL A 80 -9.84 -14.00 4.90
CA VAL A 80 -11.19 -13.43 5.06
C VAL A 80 -11.11 -11.93 5.30
N VAL A 81 -10.17 -11.49 6.14
CA VAL A 81 -9.90 -10.07 6.39
C VAL A 81 -9.43 -9.37 5.11
N HIS A 82 -8.46 -9.94 4.39
CA HIS A 82 -7.98 -9.41 3.10
C HIS A 82 -9.13 -9.23 2.10
N ASP A 83 -9.95 -10.26 1.92
CA ASP A 83 -11.03 -10.26 0.93
C ASP A 83 -12.13 -9.27 1.28
N HIS A 84 -12.46 -9.14 2.57
CA HIS A 84 -13.40 -8.13 3.06
C HIS A 84 -12.88 -6.72 2.78
N LEU A 85 -11.65 -6.41 3.20
CA LEU A 85 -11.06 -5.07 2.98
C LEU A 85 -10.89 -4.74 1.50
N THR A 86 -10.55 -5.73 0.67
CA THR A 86 -10.48 -5.55 -0.78
C THR A 86 -11.82 -5.13 -1.37
N ARG A 87 -12.92 -5.71 -0.87
CA ARG A 87 -14.27 -5.36 -1.30
C ARG A 87 -14.66 -3.95 -0.83
N GLU A 88 -14.35 -3.62 0.42
CA GLU A 88 -14.69 -2.33 1.00
C GLU A 88 -13.85 -1.17 0.43
N ALA A 89 -12.67 -1.44 -0.10
CA ALA A 89 -11.78 -0.39 -0.64
C ALA A 89 -12.48 0.54 -1.66
N ALA A 90 -13.33 0.00 -2.54
CA ALA A 90 -14.08 0.82 -3.50
C ALA A 90 -15.10 1.76 -2.81
N ASN A 91 -15.81 1.27 -1.79
CA ASN A 91 -16.77 2.05 -1.01
C ASN A 91 -16.06 3.18 -0.24
N ILE A 92 -14.88 2.88 0.32
CA ILE A 92 -14.05 3.85 1.03
C ILE A 92 -13.63 4.98 0.06
N ILE A 93 -13.15 4.63 -1.13
CA ILE A 93 -12.72 5.64 -2.12
C ILE A 93 -13.89 6.53 -2.56
N GLU A 94 -15.08 5.98 -2.80
CA GLU A 94 -16.26 6.78 -3.17
C GLU A 94 -16.72 7.70 -2.03
N THR A 95 -16.62 7.24 -0.78
CA THR A 95 -16.89 8.07 0.41
C THR A 95 -15.91 9.23 0.47
N LEU A 96 -14.61 8.96 0.36
CA LEU A 96 -13.57 9.99 0.33
C LEU A 96 -13.76 10.96 -0.82
N ARG A 97 -14.18 10.49 -2.00
CA ARG A 97 -14.44 11.35 -3.15
C ARG A 97 -15.56 12.34 -2.89
N THR A 98 -16.60 11.91 -2.19
CA THR A 98 -17.70 12.78 -1.77
C THR A 98 -17.26 13.79 -0.73
N GLU A 99 -16.45 13.37 0.24
CA GLU A 99 -15.98 14.23 1.34
C GLU A 99 -14.89 15.25 0.92
N PHE A 100 -14.05 14.87 -0.06
CA PHE A 100 -12.86 15.62 -0.48
C PHE A 100 -12.95 16.08 -1.95
N ASP A 101 -14.09 16.64 -2.35
CA ASP A 101 -14.39 17.02 -3.74
C ASP A 101 -13.57 18.23 -4.26
N LYS A 102 -13.07 19.10 -3.37
CA LYS A 102 -12.35 20.33 -3.71
C LYS A 102 -10.96 20.07 -4.28
N PRO A 103 -10.46 20.88 -5.25
CA PRO A 103 -9.08 20.81 -5.75
C PRO A 103 -8.06 20.84 -4.62
N LEU A 104 -6.87 20.26 -4.83
CA LEU A 104 -5.79 20.42 -3.85
C LEU A 104 -5.41 21.90 -3.76
N PRO A 105 -5.18 22.43 -2.55
CA PRO A 105 -4.65 23.77 -2.39
C PRO A 105 -3.29 23.95 -3.08
N ASP A 106 -3.06 25.14 -3.63
CA ASP A 106 -1.78 25.51 -4.22
C ASP A 106 -0.70 25.74 -3.15
N GLU A 107 -1.08 26.31 -2.00
CA GLU A 107 -0.21 26.56 -0.87
C GLU A 107 0.22 25.24 -0.19
N LEU A 108 1.50 25.13 0.15
CA LEU A 108 2.12 23.86 0.57
C LEU A 108 1.59 23.38 1.93
N GLU A 109 1.45 24.27 2.91
CA GLU A 109 0.97 23.90 4.24
C GLU A 109 -0.52 23.49 4.20
N GLU A 110 -1.35 24.22 3.46
CA GLU A 110 -2.75 23.91 3.26
C GLU A 110 -2.93 22.58 2.51
N ARG A 111 -2.08 22.33 1.50
CA ARG A 111 -2.07 21.07 0.76
C ARG A 111 -1.69 19.89 1.66
N ALA A 112 -0.65 20.03 2.46
CA ALA A 112 -0.22 19.00 3.41
C ALA A 112 -1.33 18.73 4.44
N ARG A 113 -1.96 19.78 4.99
CA ARG A 113 -3.11 19.65 5.91
C ARG A 113 -4.28 18.91 5.26
N TYR A 114 -4.64 19.29 4.04
CA TYR A 114 -5.73 18.64 3.29
C TYR A 114 -5.43 17.15 3.04
N ARG A 115 -4.22 16.84 2.56
CA ARG A 115 -3.75 15.47 2.33
C ARG A 115 -3.79 14.64 3.62
N ASN A 116 -3.31 15.20 4.73
CA ASN A 116 -3.25 14.50 6.01
C ASN A 116 -4.64 14.18 6.56
N GLN A 117 -5.60 15.11 6.42
CA GLN A 117 -7.00 14.85 6.78
C GLN A 117 -7.60 13.72 5.93
N MET A 118 -7.37 13.74 4.62
CA MET A 118 -7.85 12.70 3.72
C MET A 118 -7.23 11.33 4.03
N ILE A 119 -5.92 11.26 4.29
CA ILE A 119 -5.23 10.02 4.70
C ILE A 119 -5.80 9.49 6.01
N SER A 120 -5.92 10.35 7.04
CA SER A 120 -6.46 9.94 8.34
C SER A 120 -7.86 9.37 8.18
N LYS A 121 -8.72 10.07 7.45
CA LYS A 121 -10.11 9.65 7.21
C LYS A 121 -10.20 8.34 6.44
N ALA A 122 -9.36 8.16 5.42
CA ALA A 122 -9.26 6.90 4.68
C ALA A 122 -8.89 5.73 5.60
N LEU A 123 -7.92 5.95 6.48
CA LEU A 123 -7.46 4.94 7.43
C LEU A 123 -8.46 4.67 8.56
N ASP A 124 -9.25 5.66 8.96
CA ASP A 124 -10.39 5.46 9.87
C ASP A 124 -11.42 4.50 9.25
N HIS A 125 -11.78 4.70 7.98
CA HIS A 125 -12.70 3.80 7.27
C HIS A 125 -12.13 2.39 7.06
N VAL A 126 -10.84 2.27 6.79
CA VAL A 126 -10.15 0.97 6.72
C VAL A 126 -10.21 0.27 8.08
N GLU A 127 -9.94 0.99 9.18
CA GLU A 127 -10.03 0.45 10.53
C GLU A 127 -11.45 -0.01 10.84
N ASP A 128 -12.47 0.77 10.52
CA ASP A 128 -13.87 0.40 10.75
C ASP A 128 -14.25 -0.87 9.98
N ALA A 129 -13.80 -1.03 8.73
CA ALA A 129 -14.00 -2.26 7.96
C ALA A 129 -13.25 -3.46 8.56
N PHE A 130 -12.02 -3.25 9.05
CA PHE A 130 -11.23 -4.26 9.74
C PHE A 130 -11.91 -4.71 11.05
N VAL A 131 -12.36 -3.75 11.86
CA VAL A 131 -13.07 -3.98 13.12
C VAL A 131 -14.36 -4.75 12.87
N PHE A 132 -15.13 -4.35 11.87
CA PHE A 132 -16.37 -5.02 11.49
C PHE A 132 -16.13 -6.51 11.21
N ILE A 133 -15.16 -6.85 10.36
CA ILE A 133 -14.92 -8.26 10.02
C ILE A 133 -14.37 -9.06 11.21
N CYS A 134 -13.57 -8.44 12.09
CA CYS A 134 -13.10 -9.08 13.32
C CYS A 134 -14.23 -9.35 14.31
N ASP A 135 -15.13 -8.38 14.51
CA ASP A 135 -16.30 -8.53 15.38
C ASP A 135 -17.27 -9.60 14.85
N GLN A 136 -17.52 -9.61 13.54
CA GLN A 136 -18.36 -10.63 12.89
C GLN A 136 -17.80 -12.06 13.01
N SER A 137 -16.49 -12.22 13.22
CA SER A 137 -15.89 -13.54 13.47
C SER A 137 -16.28 -14.12 14.84
N GLY A 138 -16.72 -13.27 15.78
CA GLY A 138 -17.02 -13.65 17.16
C GLY A 138 -15.77 -13.93 18.02
N HIS A 139 -14.56 -13.74 17.48
CA HIS A 139 -13.31 -14.04 18.18
C HIS A 139 -12.59 -12.81 18.75
N LEU A 140 -12.93 -11.61 18.29
CA LEU A 140 -12.37 -10.35 18.79
C LEU A 140 -13.49 -9.36 19.10
N SER A 141 -13.38 -8.67 20.24
CA SER A 141 -14.22 -7.51 20.52
C SER A 141 -13.84 -6.34 19.60
N GLU A 142 -14.76 -5.42 19.34
CA GLU A 142 -14.44 -4.18 18.61
C GLU A 142 -13.23 -3.44 19.22
N GLN A 143 -13.17 -3.35 20.55
CA GLN A 143 -12.09 -2.67 21.25
C GLN A 143 -10.73 -3.36 21.02
N ASP A 144 -10.70 -4.70 21.09
CA ASP A 144 -9.47 -5.45 20.83
C ASP A 144 -9.05 -5.38 19.36
N ALA A 145 -10.01 -5.43 18.42
CA ALA A 145 -9.73 -5.24 17.00
C ALA A 145 -9.08 -3.87 16.72
N ARG A 146 -9.65 -2.77 17.26
CA ARG A 146 -9.04 -1.43 17.16
C ARG A 146 -7.65 -1.40 17.79
N ARG A 147 -7.49 -2.02 18.97
CA ARG A 147 -6.21 -2.07 19.69
C ARG A 147 -5.12 -2.75 18.86
N ILE A 148 -5.39 -3.89 18.23
CA ILE A 148 -4.39 -4.61 17.42
C ILE A 148 -4.13 -3.94 16.07
N PHE A 149 -5.10 -3.20 15.51
CA PHE A 149 -4.94 -2.50 14.24
C PHE A 149 -4.22 -1.15 14.36
N ALA A 150 -4.32 -0.49 15.53
CA ALA A 150 -3.77 0.84 15.77
C ALA A 150 -2.28 1.02 15.40
N PRO A 151 -1.35 0.08 15.70
CA PRO A 151 0.04 0.20 15.28
C PRO A 151 0.20 0.27 13.76
N VAL A 152 -0.48 -0.63 13.03
CA VAL A 152 -0.47 -0.67 11.56
C VAL A 152 -1.04 0.62 10.98
N LYS A 153 -2.19 1.08 11.50
CA LYS A 153 -2.82 2.34 11.10
C LYS A 153 -1.85 3.51 11.23
N LYS A 154 -1.23 3.65 12.42
CA LYS A 154 -0.28 4.72 12.71
C LYS A 154 0.94 4.65 11.80
N ALA A 155 1.54 3.47 11.62
CA ALA A 155 2.72 3.29 10.79
C ALA A 155 2.44 3.66 9.32
N ILE A 156 1.29 3.23 8.77
CA ILE A 156 0.88 3.57 7.40
C ILE A 156 0.64 5.08 7.26
N GLN A 157 -0.03 5.69 8.24
CA GLN A 157 -0.27 7.13 8.26
C GLN A 157 1.04 7.92 8.24
N ASP A 158 1.97 7.59 9.14
CA ASP A 158 3.28 8.23 9.24
C ASP A 158 4.08 8.05 7.93
N GLY A 159 4.07 6.84 7.34
CA GLY A 159 4.71 6.57 6.05
C GLY A 159 4.12 7.37 4.89
N LEU A 160 2.79 7.52 4.81
CA LEU A 160 2.13 8.33 3.79
C LEU A 160 2.39 9.82 3.97
N PHE A 161 2.55 10.30 5.20
CA PHE A 161 2.94 11.69 5.48
C PHE A 161 4.36 11.98 4.99
N ILE A 162 5.30 11.06 5.24
CA ILE A 162 6.66 11.16 4.69
C ILE A 162 6.63 11.18 3.16
N ILE A 163 5.85 10.30 2.52
CA ILE A 163 5.72 10.33 1.06
C ILE A 163 5.19 11.69 0.59
N GLY A 164 4.16 12.22 1.24
CA GLY A 164 3.60 13.52 0.90
C GLY A 164 4.62 14.66 0.99
N ASP A 165 5.34 14.75 2.11
CA ASP A 165 6.42 15.73 2.32
C ASP A 165 7.54 15.58 1.30
N PHE A 166 7.92 14.34 1.00
CA PHE A 166 8.94 14.02 0.01
C PHE A 166 8.53 14.46 -1.39
N VAL A 167 7.26 14.24 -1.78
CA VAL A 167 6.72 14.65 -3.08
C VAL A 167 6.69 16.16 -3.23
N ASP A 168 6.32 16.88 -2.17
CA ASP A 168 6.25 18.34 -2.22
C ASP A 168 7.67 18.96 -2.29
N LYS A 169 8.67 18.35 -1.62
CA LYS A 169 10.05 18.85 -1.60
C LYS A 169 10.91 18.40 -2.78
N ASN A 170 10.70 17.18 -3.28
CA ASN A 170 11.54 16.52 -4.29
C ASN A 170 10.70 15.81 -5.38
N PRO A 171 9.85 16.54 -6.14
CA PRO A 171 8.89 15.96 -7.07
C PRO A 171 9.52 15.11 -8.19
N GLU A 172 10.78 15.37 -8.56
CA GLU A 172 11.53 14.60 -9.56
C GLU A 172 11.91 13.20 -9.09
N LEU A 173 11.96 12.97 -7.77
CA LEU A 173 12.35 11.70 -7.15
C LEU A 173 11.16 10.79 -6.81
N ILE A 174 9.93 11.25 -7.03
CA ILE A 174 8.70 10.52 -6.73
C ILE A 174 8.67 9.11 -7.33
N GLY A 175 9.23 8.93 -8.53
CA GLY A 175 9.26 7.63 -9.19
C GLY A 175 10.04 6.60 -8.39
N ALA A 176 11.22 6.97 -7.90
CA ALA A 176 12.09 6.07 -7.15
C ALA A 176 11.52 5.79 -5.74
N ILE A 177 10.95 6.79 -5.08
CA ILE A 177 10.26 6.62 -3.79
C ILE A 177 9.03 5.72 -3.92
N ALA A 178 8.18 5.95 -4.92
CA ALA A 178 6.99 5.15 -5.10
C ALA A 178 7.32 3.70 -5.46
N ILE A 179 8.36 3.46 -6.27
CA ILE A 179 8.86 2.11 -6.55
C ILE A 179 9.36 1.45 -5.26
N SER A 180 10.17 2.17 -4.48
CA SER A 180 10.70 1.66 -3.20
C SER A 180 9.57 1.32 -2.23
N ALA A 181 8.58 2.19 -2.09
CA ALA A 181 7.38 1.95 -1.29
C ALA A 181 6.67 0.66 -1.73
N VAL A 182 6.36 0.52 -3.02
CA VAL A 182 5.71 -0.70 -3.53
C VAL A 182 6.55 -1.94 -3.23
N CYS A 183 7.86 -1.89 -3.46
CA CYS A 183 8.77 -3.02 -3.20
C CYS A 183 8.82 -3.42 -1.71
N PHE A 184 8.79 -2.47 -0.77
CA PHE A 184 8.70 -2.75 0.66
C PHE A 184 7.39 -3.41 1.07
N LEU A 185 6.29 -3.10 0.38
CA LEU A 185 4.95 -3.55 0.81
C LEU A 185 4.56 -4.93 0.23
N ILE A 186 5.31 -5.46 -0.74
CA ILE A 186 5.06 -6.78 -1.35
C ILE A 186 5.12 -7.94 -0.34
N PRO A 187 6.13 -8.03 0.55
CA PRO A 187 6.24 -9.10 1.56
C PRO A 187 4.97 -9.31 2.38
N GLU A 188 4.32 -8.21 2.81
CA GLU A 188 3.14 -8.22 3.69
C GLU A 188 1.85 -7.82 2.96
N SER A 189 1.73 -8.29 1.72
CA SER A 189 0.60 -7.99 0.83
C SER A 189 -0.78 -8.43 1.34
N PHE A 190 -0.89 -9.27 2.38
CA PHE A 190 -2.21 -9.71 2.88
C PHE A 190 -3.06 -8.56 3.45
N ILE A 191 -2.44 -7.58 4.10
CA ILE A 191 -3.18 -6.42 4.66
C ILE A 191 -2.79 -5.14 3.94
N LEU A 192 -1.52 -5.01 3.53
CA LEU A 192 -1.05 -3.78 2.90
C LEU A 192 -1.66 -3.60 1.51
N ARG A 193 -1.91 -4.68 0.77
CA ARG A 193 -2.52 -4.59 -0.57
C ARG A 193 -3.93 -3.95 -0.54
N PRO A 194 -4.91 -4.43 0.25
CA PRO A 194 -6.21 -3.79 0.29
C PRO A 194 -6.13 -2.35 0.81
N ILE A 195 -5.28 -2.05 1.80
CA ILE A 195 -5.10 -0.68 2.29
C ILE A 195 -4.53 0.23 1.20
N LEU A 196 -3.50 -0.20 0.48
CA LEU A 196 -2.91 0.56 -0.62
C LEU A 196 -3.88 0.77 -1.78
N SER A 197 -4.81 -0.15 -1.98
CA SER A 197 -5.82 -0.01 -3.02
C SER A 197 -6.74 1.18 -2.77
N VAL A 198 -7.03 1.51 -1.51
CA VAL A 198 -7.75 2.74 -1.10
C VAL A 198 -7.01 4.00 -1.58
N PHE A 199 -5.68 3.93 -1.62
CA PHE A 199 -4.82 5.02 -2.09
C PHE A 199 -4.49 4.92 -3.60
N GLY A 200 -5.18 4.04 -4.32
CA GLY A 200 -5.04 3.87 -5.76
C GLY A 200 -3.81 3.05 -6.17
N PHE A 201 -3.20 2.27 -5.27
CA PHE A 201 -2.05 1.42 -5.57
C PHE A 201 -2.40 -0.07 -5.47
N GLY A 202 -1.87 -0.86 -6.39
CA GLY A 202 -1.98 -2.32 -6.42
C GLY A 202 -0.60 -2.99 -6.50
N PRO A 203 -0.57 -4.33 -6.65
CA PRO A 203 0.69 -5.09 -6.67
C PRO A 203 1.65 -4.71 -7.79
N ALA A 204 1.11 -4.29 -8.94
CA ALA A 204 1.89 -3.83 -10.09
C ALA A 204 2.13 -2.31 -10.07
N GLY A 205 1.87 -1.65 -8.94
CA GLY A 205 1.86 -0.20 -8.82
C GLY A 205 0.47 0.39 -9.01
N PRO A 206 0.36 1.63 -9.50
CA PRO A 206 -0.91 2.36 -9.63
C PRO A 206 -2.03 1.56 -10.28
N LEU A 207 -3.20 1.56 -9.62
CA LEU A 207 -4.43 1.02 -10.15
C LEU A 207 -4.94 1.90 -11.30
N ASN A 208 -5.59 1.25 -12.26
CA ASN A 208 -6.22 1.93 -13.38
C ASN A 208 -7.61 2.42 -12.99
N GLY A 209 -8.02 3.52 -13.61
CA GLY A 209 -9.39 4.00 -13.56
C GLY A 209 -9.53 5.40 -12.97
N PRO A 210 -10.72 6.01 -13.11
CA PRO A 210 -10.98 7.37 -12.66
C PRO A 210 -10.75 7.56 -11.16
N LEU A 211 -11.14 6.57 -10.34
CA LEU A 211 -11.03 6.63 -8.88
C LEU A 211 -9.58 6.57 -8.40
N ALA A 212 -8.80 5.62 -8.91
CA ALA A 212 -7.38 5.50 -8.58
C ALA A 212 -6.60 6.75 -9.01
N SER A 213 -6.88 7.27 -10.21
CA SER A 213 -6.26 8.50 -10.70
C SER A 213 -6.66 9.71 -9.85
N TRP A 214 -7.91 9.75 -9.40
CA TRP A 214 -8.42 10.81 -8.53
C TRP A 214 -7.67 10.80 -7.19
N ILE A 215 -7.63 9.67 -6.47
CA ILE A 215 -6.96 9.63 -5.16
C ILE A 215 -5.46 9.87 -5.28
N GLN A 216 -4.81 9.35 -6.32
CA GLN A 216 -3.40 9.63 -6.59
C GLN A 216 -3.13 11.09 -6.89
N SER A 217 -4.04 11.77 -7.60
CA SER A 217 -3.92 13.22 -7.83
C SER A 217 -3.99 14.01 -6.52
N ARG A 218 -4.83 13.57 -5.57
CA ARG A 218 -4.97 14.16 -4.22
C ARG A 218 -3.76 13.88 -3.33
N LEU A 219 -3.21 12.68 -3.40
CA LEU A 219 -2.06 12.31 -2.59
C LEU A 219 -0.77 12.91 -3.13
N LEU A 220 -0.55 12.84 -4.45
CA LEU A 220 0.75 13.15 -5.07
C LEU A 220 0.80 14.52 -5.74
N GLY A 221 -0.25 15.35 -5.63
CA GLY A 221 -0.17 16.77 -5.98
C GLY A 221 0.05 17.08 -7.47
N GLY A 222 -0.47 16.25 -8.40
CA GLY A 222 -0.23 16.44 -9.84
C GLY A 222 1.25 16.29 -10.28
N ALA A 223 2.17 15.99 -9.34
CA ALA A 223 3.60 15.81 -9.59
C ALA A 223 3.89 14.63 -10.55
N VAL A 224 2.89 13.78 -10.78
CA VAL A 224 2.87 12.81 -11.88
C VAL A 224 2.59 13.53 -13.20
N ALA A 225 3.51 14.39 -13.64
CA ALA A 225 3.48 14.92 -14.99
C ALA A 225 3.51 13.75 -16.01
N LYS A 226 2.83 13.90 -17.15
CA LYS A 226 2.72 12.85 -18.19
C LYS A 226 4.08 12.31 -18.69
N SER A 227 5.16 13.07 -18.51
CA SER A 227 6.55 12.72 -18.88
C SER A 227 7.41 12.18 -17.73
N ASN A 228 6.91 12.17 -16.49
CA ASN A 228 7.64 11.74 -15.30
C ASN A 228 8.02 10.23 -15.40
N PRO A 229 9.21 9.80 -14.93
CA PRO A 229 9.57 8.39 -14.76
C PRO A 229 8.46 7.52 -14.16
N PHE A 230 7.68 8.04 -13.20
CA PHE A 230 6.54 7.32 -12.64
C PHE A 230 5.45 7.02 -13.68
N ALA A 231 5.13 7.97 -14.58
CA ALA A 231 4.19 7.74 -15.68
C ALA A 231 4.74 6.74 -16.72
N ARG A 232 6.06 6.61 -16.84
CA ARG A 232 6.71 5.57 -17.67
C ARG A 232 6.65 4.20 -16.98
N PHE A 233 6.86 4.16 -15.67
CA PHE A 233 6.74 2.96 -14.86
C PHE A 233 5.31 2.44 -14.86
N GLN A 234 4.32 3.32 -14.61
CA GLN A 234 2.89 3.01 -14.80
C GLN A 234 2.62 2.44 -16.19
N ARG A 235 3.11 3.09 -17.26
CA ARG A 235 2.95 2.58 -18.63
C ARG A 235 3.62 1.23 -18.87
N ALA A 236 4.77 0.97 -18.28
CA ALA A 236 5.46 -0.30 -18.38
C ALA A 236 4.69 -1.40 -17.63
N ALA A 237 4.27 -1.13 -16.39
CA ALA A 237 3.44 -2.02 -15.59
C ALA A 237 2.11 -2.35 -16.30
N MET A 238 1.43 -1.34 -16.87
CA MET A 238 0.21 -1.54 -17.66
C MET A 238 0.43 -2.44 -18.88
N LYS A 239 1.58 -2.31 -19.58
CA LYS A 239 1.91 -3.18 -20.73
C LYS A 239 2.21 -4.61 -20.32
N VAL A 240 2.74 -4.83 -19.11
CA VAL A 240 2.92 -6.18 -18.55
C VAL A 240 1.56 -6.77 -18.24
N VAL A 241 0.69 -6.04 -17.52
CA VAL A 241 -0.66 -6.50 -17.16
C VAL A 241 -1.56 -6.76 -18.38
N ALA A 242 -1.53 -5.92 -19.41
CA ALA A 242 -2.38 -6.09 -20.61
C ALA A 242 -1.92 -7.20 -21.57
N LYS A 243 -0.71 -7.74 -21.38
CA LYS A 243 -0.20 -8.90 -22.14
C LYS A 243 -0.42 -10.23 -21.41
N LEU A 244 -1.04 -10.16 -20.24
CA LEU A 244 -1.46 -11.27 -19.41
C LEU A 244 -2.97 -11.46 -19.57
#